data_AF-A0A2I0N4P8-F1
#
_entry.id   AF-A0A2I0N4P8-F1
#
_cell.length_a   1.000
_cell.length_b   1.000
_cell.length_c   1.000
_cell.angle_alpha   90.00
_cell.angle_beta   90.00
_cell.angle_gamma   90.00
#
_symmetry.space_group_name_H-M   'P 1'
#
loop_
_entity.id
_entity.type
_entity.pdbx_description
1 polymer ?
#
loop_
_entity_poly.entity_id
_entity_poly.type
_entity_poly.pdbx_seq_one_letter_code
_entity_poly.pdbx_strand_id
1 'polypeptide(L)'
;LLVCIIIVLVIRAFGEKSYKRGTEQTKPFLSGNAEGNKDNMHVRAGNIYWGFLEALKEYYKPTTEAHTGDVTDYLIWYVGVMAVVLGIILAGAIM
;
A
#
# COMPACT_ATOMS: atom_id res chain seq x y z
N LEU A 1 -14.82 -25.06 12.75
CA LEU A 1 -16.00 -24.18 12.52
C LEU A 1 -17.03 -24.32 13.64
N LEU A 2 -17.58 -25.51 13.89
CA LEU A 2 -18.61 -25.74 14.94
C LEU A 2 -18.11 -25.39 16.36
N VAL A 3 -16.89 -25.81 16.70
CA VAL A 3 -16.22 -25.44 17.97
C VAL A 3 -16.06 -23.92 18.11
N CYS A 4 -15.65 -23.22 17.05
CA CYS A 4 -15.50 -21.77 17.04
C CYS A 4 -16.85 -21.07 17.29
N ILE A 5 -17.93 -21.55 16.69
CA ILE A 5 -19.29 -21.02 16.89
C ILE A 5 -19.70 -21.18 18.36
N ILE A 6 -19.47 -22.34 18.95
CA ILE A 6 -19.81 -22.60 20.37
C ILE A 6 -19.04 -21.64 21.28
N ILE A 7 -17.73 -21.47 21.06
CA ILE A 7 -16.90 -20.54 21.86
C ILE A 7 -17.42 -19.11 21.76
N VAL A 8 -17.75 -18.64 20.55
CA VAL A 8 -18.32 -17.30 20.34
C VAL A 8 -19.65 -17.12 21.08
N LEU A 9 -20.54 -18.12 21.04
CA LEU A 9 -21.82 -18.06 21.72
C LEU A 9 -21.68 -18.05 23.26
N VAL A 10 -20.73 -18.82 23.80
CA VAL A 10 -20.42 -18.83 25.24
C VAL A 10 -19.91 -17.47 25.68
N ILE A 11 -18.93 -16.89 24.97
CA ILE A 11 -18.42 -15.54 25.27
C ILE A 11 -19.54 -14.50 25.19
N ARG A 12 -20.41 -14.57 24.17
CA ARG A 12 -21.56 -13.67 24.03
C ARG A 12 -22.55 -13.80 25.19
N ALA A 13 -22.73 -15.00 25.74
CA ALA A 13 -23.64 -15.24 26.86
C ALA A 13 -23.16 -14.61 28.18
N PHE A 14 -21.84 -14.46 28.35
CA PHE A 14 -21.23 -13.77 29.49
C PHE A 14 -21.24 -12.23 29.37
N GLY A 15 -21.61 -11.68 28.22
CA GLY A 15 -21.68 -10.23 28.01
C GLY A 15 -22.82 -9.57 28.80
N GLU A 16 -22.59 -8.32 29.23
CA GLU A 16 -23.58 -7.51 29.95
C GLU A 16 -24.82 -7.25 29.09
N LYS A 17 -26.01 -7.56 29.60
CA LYS A 17 -27.27 -7.43 28.85
C LYS A 17 -27.92 -6.04 29.01
N SER A 18 -27.52 -5.27 30.02
CA SER A 18 -28.10 -3.97 30.37
C SER A 18 -27.62 -2.78 29.53
N TYR A 19 -26.85 -3.02 28.46
CA TYR A 19 -26.46 -1.94 27.56
C TYR A 19 -27.69 -1.32 26.85
N LYS A 20 -27.66 0.00 26.67
CA LYS A 20 -28.77 0.73 26.07
C LYS A 20 -28.78 0.56 24.55
N ARG A 21 -29.51 -0.46 24.08
CA ARG A 21 -29.70 -0.75 22.65
C ARG A 21 -30.27 0.46 21.90
N GLY A 22 -29.73 0.74 20.72
CA GLY A 22 -30.19 1.84 19.88
C GLY A 22 -29.80 3.24 20.36
N THR A 23 -28.93 3.33 21.37
CA THR A 23 -28.36 4.61 21.81
C THR A 23 -26.93 4.79 21.29
N GLU A 24 -26.35 5.97 21.53
CA GLU A 24 -24.93 6.26 21.29
C GLU A 24 -23.98 5.21 21.91
N GLN A 25 -24.39 4.48 22.96
CA GLN A 25 -23.59 3.38 23.53
C GLN A 25 -23.36 2.22 22.56
N THR A 26 -24.16 2.11 21.50
CA THR A 26 -24.01 1.08 20.46
C THR A 26 -23.25 1.55 19.23
N LYS A 27 -22.89 2.83 19.16
CA LYS A 27 -22.12 3.39 18.05
C LYS A 27 -20.62 3.28 18.30
N PRO A 28 -19.79 3.18 17.25
CA PRO A 28 -18.34 3.26 17.38
C PRO A 28 -17.92 4.58 18.02
N PHE A 29 -16.91 4.53 18.90
CA PHE A 29 -16.35 5.74 19.48
C PHE A 29 -15.48 6.47 18.45
N LEU A 30 -15.91 7.64 17.99
CA LEU A 30 -15.23 8.47 16.98
C LEU A 30 -14.63 9.74 17.58
N SER A 31 -14.17 9.67 18.84
CA SER A 31 -13.61 10.83 19.56
C SER A 31 -14.53 12.05 19.55
N GLY A 32 -15.85 11.83 19.65
CA GLY A 32 -16.87 12.89 19.63
C GLY A 32 -17.33 13.35 18.24
N ASN A 33 -16.79 12.79 17.16
CA ASN A 33 -17.27 13.08 15.80
C ASN A 33 -18.53 12.27 15.45
N ALA A 34 -19.40 12.84 14.62
CA ALA A 34 -20.53 12.10 14.06
C ALA A 34 -20.05 11.03 13.07
N GLU A 35 -20.76 9.90 13.02
CA GLU A 35 -20.52 8.86 12.02
C GLU A 35 -20.78 9.43 10.62
N GLY A 36 -19.73 9.49 9.80
CA GLY A 36 -19.81 9.91 8.41
C GLY A 36 -20.24 8.76 7.48
N ASN A 37 -20.20 9.00 6.18
CA ASN A 37 -20.33 7.90 5.22
C ASN A 37 -19.21 6.87 5.46
N LYS A 38 -19.55 5.58 5.55
CA LYS A 38 -18.62 4.47 5.82
C LYS A 38 -17.41 4.49 4.88
N ASP A 39 -17.56 4.94 3.64
CA ASP A 39 -16.46 5.04 2.67
C ASP A 39 -15.39 6.07 3.09
N ASN A 40 -15.77 7.11 3.83
CA ASN A 40 -14.89 8.17 4.31
C ASN A 40 -14.32 7.88 5.71
N MET A 41 -14.83 6.85 6.39
CA MET A 41 -14.43 6.49 7.75
C MET A 41 -13.30 5.47 7.80
N HIS A 42 -12.98 4.83 6.68
CA HIS A 42 -11.87 3.90 6.58
C HIS A 42 -10.62 4.60 6.05
N VAL A 43 -9.48 4.40 6.72
CA VAL A 43 -8.18 4.72 6.15
C VAL A 43 -7.94 3.73 5.00
N ARG A 44 -7.95 4.21 3.76
CA ARG A 44 -7.67 3.37 2.59
C ARG A 44 -6.28 2.78 2.70
N ALA A 45 -6.09 1.54 2.23
CA ALA A 45 -4.79 0.85 2.28
C ALA A 45 -3.65 1.68 1.63
N GLY A 46 -3.95 2.42 0.56
CA GLY A 46 -2.98 3.33 -0.07
C GLY A 46 -2.50 4.48 0.83
N ASN A 47 -3.30 4.87 1.83
CA ASN A 47 -2.95 5.95 2.77
C ASN A 47 -1.93 5.49 3.82
N ILE A 48 -1.77 4.18 4.04
CA ILE A 48 -0.84 3.64 5.04
C ILE A 48 0.62 3.89 4.62
N TYR A 49 0.91 3.74 3.33
CA TYR A 49 2.26 3.93 2.78
C TYR A 49 2.43 5.26 2.05
N TRP A 50 1.43 6.14 2.09
CA TRP A 50 1.44 7.39 1.35
C TRP A 50 2.65 8.26 1.70
N GLY A 51 2.96 8.43 2.99
CA GLY A 51 4.13 9.22 3.40
C GLY A 51 5.47 8.66 2.90
N PHE A 52 5.61 7.33 2.84
CA PHE A 52 6.80 6.67 2.30
C PHE A 52 6.91 6.84 0.78
N LEU A 53 5.79 6.67 0.06
CA LEU A 53 5.75 6.84 -1.39
C LEU A 53 5.91 8.31 -1.80
N GLU A 54 5.40 9.26 -1.04
CA GLU A 54 5.58 10.69 -1.34
C GLU A 54 7.04 11.11 -1.09
N ALA A 55 7.67 10.61 -0.02
CA ALA A 55 9.09 10.88 0.27
C ALA A 55 10.04 10.34 -0.82
N LEU A 56 9.70 9.22 -1.46
CA LEU A 56 10.50 8.62 -2.54
C LEU A 56 10.09 9.07 -3.94
N LYS A 57 9.19 10.05 -4.06
CA LYS A 57 8.62 10.46 -5.35
C LYS A 57 9.63 10.88 -6.39
N GLU A 58 10.59 11.71 -5.98
CA GLU A 58 11.64 12.16 -6.88
C GLU A 58 12.60 11.04 -7.26
N TYR A 59 12.73 9.99 -6.44
CA TYR A 59 13.56 8.84 -6.73
C TYR A 59 12.95 7.94 -7.82
N TYR A 60 11.65 7.62 -7.75
CA TYR A 60 11.03 6.75 -8.76
C TYR A 60 10.56 7.49 -10.00
N LYS A 61 10.31 8.80 -9.93
CA LYS A 61 9.79 9.58 -11.06
C LYS A 61 10.62 9.40 -12.35
N PRO A 62 11.96 9.54 -12.34
CA PRO A 62 12.77 9.31 -13.54
C PRO A 62 12.66 7.86 -14.04
N THR A 63 12.61 6.88 -13.13
CA THR A 63 12.48 5.46 -13.49
C THR A 63 11.16 5.18 -14.18
N THR A 64 10.06 5.77 -13.69
CA THR A 64 8.74 5.62 -14.32
C THR A 64 8.66 6.36 -15.65
N GLU A 65 9.29 7.53 -15.78
CA GLU A 65 9.32 8.30 -17.02
C GLU A 65 10.18 7.65 -18.11
N ALA A 66 11.22 6.90 -17.73
CA ALA A 66 12.04 6.13 -18.67
C ALA A 66 11.31 4.94 -19.32
N HIS A 67 10.14 4.54 -18.81
CA HIS A 67 9.32 3.46 -19.38
C HIS A 67 8.23 4.03 -20.30
N THR A 68 8.65 4.63 -21.41
CA THR A 68 7.77 5.26 -22.40
C THR A 68 6.86 4.27 -23.13
N GLY A 69 7.25 2.99 -23.19
CA GLY A 69 6.54 1.96 -23.96
C GLY A 69 6.89 1.95 -25.45
N ASP A 70 7.77 2.85 -25.92
CA ASP A 70 8.30 2.85 -27.29
C ASP A 70 9.46 1.86 -27.40
N VAL A 71 9.35 0.91 -28.32
CA VAL A 71 10.39 -0.11 -28.59
C VAL A 71 11.73 0.54 -28.95
N THR A 72 11.71 1.70 -29.61
CA THR A 72 12.90 2.44 -30.03
C THR A 72 13.73 2.88 -28.83
N ASP A 73 13.09 3.38 -27.78
CA ASP A 73 13.78 3.82 -26.56
C ASP A 73 14.51 2.66 -25.89
N TYR A 74 13.89 1.47 -25.86
CA TYR A 74 14.53 0.26 -25.34
C TYR A 74 15.71 -0.20 -26.20
N LEU A 75 15.62 -0.09 -27.52
CA LEU A 75 16.74 -0.42 -28.43
C LEU A 75 17.92 0.53 -28.21
N ILE A 76 17.66 1.82 -28.00
CA ILE A 76 18.70 2.81 -27.68
C ILE A 76 19.39 2.44 -26.36
N TRP A 77 18.63 2.14 -25.30
CA TRP A 77 19.19 1.70 -24.03
C TRP A 77 20.01 0.41 -24.17
N TYR A 78 19.52 -0.57 -24.94
CA TYR A 78 20.23 -1.81 -25.19
C TYR A 78 21.59 -1.58 -25.87
N VAL A 79 21.62 -0.82 -26.96
CA VAL A 79 22.85 -0.48 -27.67
C VAL A 79 23.79 0.35 -26.79
N GLY A 80 23.26 1.29 -26.01
CA GLY A 80 24.03 2.11 -25.08
C GLY A 80 24.73 1.27 -24.01
N VAL A 81 24.01 0.34 -23.36
CA VAL A 81 24.61 -0.58 -22.39
C VAL A 81 25.67 -1.48 -23.04
N MET A 82 25.41 -2.00 -24.23
CA MET A 82 26.39 -2.79 -24.99
C MET A 82 27.67 -1.99 -25.27
N ALA A 83 27.55 -0.74 -25.70
CA ALA A 83 28.69 0.13 -25.93
C ALA A 83 29.51 0.39 -24.65
N VAL A 84 28.83 0.62 -23.52
CA VAL A 84 29.48 0.82 -22.21
C VAL A 84 30.24 -0.44 -21.79
N VAL A 85 29.60 -1.62 -21.87
CA VAL A 85 30.23 -2.90 -21.51
C VAL A 85 31.46 -3.17 -22.37
N LEU A 86 31.34 -2.99 -23.69
CA LEU A 86 32.47 -3.15 -24.61
C LEU A 86 33.59 -2.15 -24.31
N GLY A 87 33.25 -0.89 -24.02
CA GLY A 87 34.21 0.14 -23.63
C GLY A 87 34.98 -0.25 -22.36
N ILE A 88 34.30 -0.78 -21.35
CA ILE A 88 34.93 -1.25 -20.10
C ILE A 88 35.86 -2.44 -20.38
N ILE A 89 35.42 -3.41 -21.18
CA ILE A 89 36.24 -4.58 -21.53
C ILE A 89 37.50 -4.16 -22.28
N LEU A 90 37.36 -3.28 -23.28
CA LEU A 90 38.50 -2.80 -24.05
C LEU A 90 39.44 -1.96 -23.19
N ALA A 91 38.92 -1.05 -22.35
CA ALA A 91 39.74 -0.27 -21.43
C ALA A 91 40.48 -1.16 -20.42
N GLY A 92 39.83 -2.20 -19.90
CA GLY A 92 40.44 -3.19 -19.02
C GLY A 92 41.44 -4.11 -19.71
N ALA A 93 41.29 -4.37 -21.02
CA ALA A 93 42.23 -5.15 -21.81
C ALA A 93 43.46 -4.33 -22.29
N ILE A 94 43.36 -3.00 -22.27
CA ILE A 94 44.43 -2.07 -22.65
C ILE A 94 45.33 -1.71 -21.45
N MET A 95 44.89 -1.96 -20.21
CA MET A 95 45.67 -1.75 -18.98
C MET A 95 46.56 -2.95 -18.63
#